data_AF-A0A9X9A0K9-F1
#
_entry.id   AF-A0A9X9A0K9-F1
#
_cell.length_a   1.000
_cell.length_b   1.000
_cell.length_c   1.000
_cell.angle_alpha   90.00
_cell.angle_beta   90.00
_cell.angle_gamma   90.00
#
_symmetry.space_group_name_H-M   'P 1'
#
loop_
_entity.id
_entity.type
_entity.pdbx_description
1 polymer ?
#
loop_
_entity_poly.entity_id
_entity_poly.type
_entity_poly.pdbx_seq_one_letter_code
_entity_poly.pdbx_strand_id
1 'polypeptide(L)'
;YNGKLAWFIEKLKHERSVKLKHNNIYKSGVEGIFEDINKKYPLPKKLYMATDFDLTFHSDGTITAFDTFVYGKNVDGKEETYLISYNKKKSEDITIIRDGYANPDYNDDKLVEPL
;
A
#
# COMPACT_ATOMS: atom_id res chain seq x y z
N TYR A 1 6.67 17.41 -23.34
CA TYR A 1 6.55 17.99 -21.98
C TYR A 1 5.08 18.24 -21.71
N ASN A 2 4.47 17.41 -20.88
CA ASN A 2 3.04 17.40 -20.60
C ASN A 2 2.75 18.36 -19.43
N GLY A 3 1.90 19.38 -19.66
CA GLY A 3 1.61 20.43 -18.67
C GLY A 3 0.95 19.91 -17.38
N LYS A 4 0.77 20.79 -16.37
CA LYS A 4 0.23 20.46 -15.02
C LYS A 4 -1.03 19.58 -15.03
N LEU A 5 -1.91 19.77 -16.01
CA LEU A 5 -3.14 18.97 -16.18
C LEU A 5 -2.85 17.52 -16.61
N ALA A 6 -1.90 17.30 -17.52
CA ALA A 6 -1.54 15.96 -17.96
C ALA A 6 -0.81 15.19 -16.85
N TRP A 7 0.02 15.87 -16.05
CA TRP A 7 0.55 15.27 -14.81
C TRP A 7 -0.55 14.86 -13.84
N PHE A 8 -1.60 15.68 -13.68
CA PHE A 8 -2.73 15.35 -12.81
C PHE A 8 -3.54 14.14 -13.31
N ILE A 9 -3.76 14.03 -14.63
CA ILE A 9 -4.44 12.88 -15.24
C ILE A 9 -3.62 11.59 -15.07
N GLU A 10 -2.31 11.63 -15.32
CA GLU A 10 -1.41 10.50 -15.08
C GLU A 10 -1.41 10.09 -13.61
N LYS A 11 -1.33 11.07 -12.70
CA LYS A 11 -1.44 10.82 -11.26
C LYS A 11 -2.74 10.11 -10.91
N LEU A 12 -3.88 10.58 -11.40
CA LEU A 12 -5.19 9.94 -11.16
C LEU A 12 -5.28 8.52 -11.74
N LYS A 13 -4.57 8.22 -12.83
CA LYS A 13 -4.58 6.90 -13.44
C LYS A 13 -3.91 5.87 -12.54
N HIS A 14 -2.78 6.23 -11.93
CA HIS A 14 -1.88 5.33 -11.21
C HIS A 14 -1.98 5.42 -9.67
N GLU A 15 -2.47 6.54 -9.12
CA GLU A 15 -2.58 6.78 -7.67
C GLU A 15 -4.01 6.58 -7.15
N ARG A 16 -4.13 5.97 -5.98
CA ARG A 16 -5.39 5.85 -5.22
C ARG A 16 -5.19 6.35 -3.81
N SER A 17 -6.29 6.80 -3.19
CA SER A 17 -6.29 7.26 -1.79
C SER A 17 -7.36 6.55 -0.96
N VAL A 18 -6.99 6.12 0.24
CA VAL A 18 -7.84 5.37 1.17
C VAL A 18 -7.70 5.96 2.57
N LYS A 19 -8.81 6.15 3.29
CA LYS A 19 -8.74 6.57 4.69
C LYS A 19 -8.18 5.45 5.57
N LEU A 20 -7.20 5.79 6.41
CA LEU A 20 -6.72 4.90 7.47
C LEU A 20 -7.70 4.88 8.64
N LYS A 21 -8.48 3.81 8.78
CA LYS A 21 -9.41 3.60 9.90
C LYS A 21 -8.74 2.83 11.02
N HIS A 22 -7.96 1.81 10.69
CA HIS A 22 -7.17 1.03 11.62
C HIS A 22 -5.86 1.75 11.93
N ASN A 23 -5.97 2.91 12.58
CA ASN A 23 -4.85 3.82 12.83
C ASN A 23 -4.02 3.51 14.08
N ASN A 24 -4.25 2.37 14.74
CA ASN A 24 -3.52 1.98 15.95
C ASN A 24 -2.95 0.57 15.81
N ILE A 25 -1.62 0.48 15.85
CA ILE A 25 -0.89 -0.77 15.57
C ILE A 25 -1.16 -1.85 16.64
N TYR A 26 -1.38 -1.47 17.89
CA TYR A 26 -1.63 -2.44 18.96
C TYR A 26 -3.03 -3.07 18.89
N LYS A 27 -3.97 -2.42 18.18
CA LYS A 27 -5.34 -2.91 18.06
C LYS A 27 -5.55 -3.77 16.82
N SER A 28 -4.95 -3.39 15.71
CA SER A 28 -5.25 -3.97 14.40
C SER A 28 -4.02 -4.52 13.67
N GLY A 29 -2.82 -4.36 14.24
CA GLY A 29 -1.59 -4.73 13.55
C GLY A 29 -1.40 -4.01 12.22
N VAL A 30 -0.43 -4.46 11.44
CA VAL A 30 -0.23 -3.97 10.06
C VAL A 30 -1.33 -4.49 9.13
N GLU A 31 -1.98 -5.60 9.48
CA GLU A 31 -3.07 -6.22 8.73
C GLU A 31 -4.24 -5.24 8.54
N GLY A 32 -4.63 -4.50 9.58
CA GLY A 32 -5.69 -3.49 9.49
C GLY A 32 -5.46 -2.42 8.42
N ILE A 33 -4.20 -2.13 8.08
CA ILE A 33 -3.84 -1.22 6.98
C ILE A 33 -4.24 -1.84 5.64
N PHE A 34 -3.89 -3.11 5.42
CA PHE A 34 -4.24 -3.83 4.20
C PHE A 34 -5.75 -4.07 4.10
N GLU A 35 -6.44 -4.33 5.21
CA GLU A 35 -7.90 -4.44 5.25
C GLU A 35 -8.59 -3.15 4.78
N ASP A 36 -8.14 -1.99 5.26
CA ASP A 36 -8.70 -0.69 4.88
C ASP A 36 -8.55 -0.45 3.37
N ILE A 37 -7.41 -0.83 2.81
CA ILE A 37 -7.14 -0.75 1.38
C ILE A 37 -8.03 -1.73 0.62
N ASN A 38 -7.99 -3.02 0.99
CA ASN A 38 -8.69 -4.11 0.31
C ASN A 38 -10.21 -3.87 0.24
N LYS A 39 -10.78 -3.26 1.29
CA LYS A 39 -12.20 -2.89 1.34
C LYS A 39 -12.62 -1.89 0.26
N LYS A 40 -11.71 -1.02 -0.19
CA LYS A 40 -11.98 -0.01 -1.23
C LYS A 40 -11.42 -0.40 -2.60
N TYR A 41 -10.27 -1.06 -2.60
CA TYR A 41 -9.54 -1.49 -3.78
C TYR A 41 -9.08 -2.94 -3.56
N PRO A 42 -9.79 -3.93 -4.15
CA PRO A 42 -9.45 -5.33 -3.97
C PRO A 42 -7.99 -5.61 -4.31
N LEU A 43 -7.26 -6.14 -3.33
CA LEU A 43 -5.87 -6.55 -3.47
C LEU A 43 -5.80 -8.03 -3.90
N PRO A 44 -4.69 -8.46 -4.51
CA PRO A 44 -4.37 -9.87 -4.70
C PRO A 44 -4.48 -10.67 -3.41
N LYS A 45 -4.97 -11.91 -3.50
CA LYS A 45 -5.06 -12.84 -2.34
C LYS A 45 -3.70 -13.13 -1.70
N LYS A 46 -2.63 -13.06 -2.48
CA LYS A 46 -1.25 -13.21 -2.01
C LYS A 46 -0.46 -11.99 -2.44
N LEU A 47 0.12 -11.31 -1.46
CA LEU A 47 1.08 -10.24 -1.68
C LEU A 47 2.44 -10.69 -1.17
N TYR A 48 3.50 -10.12 -1.72
CA TYR A 48 4.87 -10.39 -1.31
C TYR A 48 5.56 -9.04 -1.11
N MET A 49 6.37 -8.94 -0.07
CA MET A 49 7.21 -7.76 0.18
C MET A 49 8.28 -7.67 -0.91
N ALA A 50 8.31 -6.56 -1.65
CA ALA A 50 9.45 -6.21 -2.50
C ALA A 50 10.55 -5.49 -1.70
N THR A 51 10.14 -4.74 -0.68
CA THR A 51 11.02 -4.03 0.25
C THR A 51 10.55 -4.27 1.69
N ASP A 52 11.32 -3.79 2.65
CA ASP A 52 10.92 -3.78 4.05
C ASP A 52 9.64 -2.95 4.29
N PHE A 53 9.04 -3.14 5.47
CA PHE A 53 7.91 -2.36 5.94
C PHE A 53 8.39 -1.37 6.99
N ASP A 54 8.50 -0.10 6.60
CA ASP A 54 8.85 0.97 7.53
C ASP A 54 7.59 1.46 8.25
N LEU A 55 7.59 1.42 9.59
CA LEU A 55 6.46 1.85 10.41
C LEU A 55 6.91 2.79 11.51
N THR A 56 6.26 3.95 11.61
CA THR A 56 6.44 4.90 12.71
C THR A 56 5.12 5.13 13.44
N PHE A 57 5.15 4.97 14.76
CA PHE A 57 3.97 5.13 15.62
C PHE A 57 4.35 5.80 16.96
N HIS A 58 3.36 6.41 17.60
CA HIS A 58 3.51 6.94 18.96
C HIS A 58 3.51 5.82 19.99
N SER A 59 3.93 6.11 21.22
CA SER A 59 3.97 5.13 22.31
C SER A 59 2.61 4.49 22.62
N ASP A 60 1.51 5.19 22.32
CA ASP A 60 0.12 4.71 22.47
C ASP A 60 -0.34 3.81 21.31
N GLY A 61 0.53 3.55 20.33
CA GLY A 61 0.26 2.72 19.15
C GLY A 61 -0.32 3.50 17.97
N THR A 62 -0.59 4.80 18.09
CA THR A 62 -1.13 5.60 16.99
C THR A 62 -0.13 5.70 15.86
N ILE A 63 -0.51 5.19 14.68
CA ILE A 63 0.30 5.19 13.47
C ILE A 63 0.46 6.63 12.98
N THR A 64 1.69 7.01 12.64
CA THR A 64 2.03 8.37 12.18
C THR A 64 2.59 8.38 10.77
N ALA A 65 3.31 7.32 10.38
CA ALA A 65 3.77 7.11 9.02
C ALA A 65 4.05 5.63 8.77
N PHE A 66 3.91 5.21 7.52
CA PHE A 66 4.46 3.96 7.03
C PHE A 66 4.78 4.04 5.54
N ASP A 67 5.66 3.17 5.07
CA ASP A 67 6.01 3.00 3.67
C ASP A 67 6.35 1.53 3.40
N THR A 68 5.82 0.97 2.32
CA THR A 68 6.15 -0.38 1.88
C THR A 68 5.87 -0.55 0.40
N PHE A 69 6.62 -1.45 -0.24
CA PHE A 69 6.40 -1.85 -1.62
C PHE A 69 6.08 -3.35 -1.68
N VAL A 70 4.91 -3.67 -2.23
CA VAL A 70 4.41 -5.04 -2.33
C VAL A 70 3.97 -5.38 -3.75
N TYR A 71 3.96 -6.67 -4.08
CA TYR A 71 3.50 -7.17 -5.37
C TYR A 71 2.72 -8.47 -5.23
N GLY A 72 1.87 -8.77 -6.21
CA GLY A 72 1.10 -10.00 -6.24
C GLY A 72 0.51 -10.27 -7.61
N LYS A 73 -0.19 -11.41 -7.74
CA LYS A 73 -0.91 -11.76 -8.96
C LYS A 73 -2.40 -11.55 -8.77
N ASN A 74 -3.02 -10.80 -9.67
CA ASN A 74 -4.47 -10.66 -9.69
C ASN A 74 -5.16 -11.96 -10.10
N VAL A 75 -6.50 -11.93 -10.18
CA VAL A 75 -7.32 -13.12 -10.51
C VAL A 75 -7.00 -13.72 -11.90
N ASP A 76 -6.50 -12.91 -12.82
CA ASP A 76 -6.10 -13.32 -14.17
C ASP A 76 -4.63 -13.80 -14.22
N GLY A 77 -3.95 -13.85 -13.07
CA GLY A 77 -2.53 -14.22 -12.97
C GLY A 77 -1.56 -13.12 -13.40
N LYS A 78 -2.06 -11.92 -13.69
CA LYS A 78 -1.21 -10.77 -14.08
C LYS A 78 -0.60 -10.14 -12.83
N GLU A 79 0.68 -9.79 -12.94
CA GLU A 79 1.40 -9.08 -11.89
C GLU A 79 0.87 -7.67 -11.68
N GLU A 80 0.69 -7.32 -10.42
CA GLU A 80 0.39 -5.97 -9.97
C GLU A 80 1.31 -5.60 -8.80
N THR A 81 1.75 -4.34 -8.79
CA THR A 81 2.64 -3.79 -7.76
C THR A 81 1.96 -2.61 -7.08
N TYR A 82 2.27 -2.39 -5.81
CA TYR A 82 1.69 -1.33 -4.99
C TYR A 82 2.76 -0.72 -4.09
N LEU A 83 3.08 0.55 -4.31
CA LEU A 83 3.80 1.37 -3.34
C LEU A 83 2.77 2.01 -2.43
N ILE A 84 2.77 1.61 -1.16
CA ILE A 84 1.76 1.99 -0.18
C ILE A 84 2.46 2.84 0.87
N SER A 85 1.97 4.06 1.04
CA SER A 85 2.57 5.02 1.96
C SER A 85 1.53 5.82 2.71
N TYR A 86 1.88 6.24 3.92
CA TYR A 86 1.08 7.13 4.73
C TYR A 86 2.01 8.05 5.51
N ASN A 87 1.62 9.32 5.63
CA ASN A 87 2.30 10.26 6.50
C ASN A 87 1.30 11.29 7.01
N LYS A 88 0.99 11.22 8.31
CA LYS A 88 0.00 12.07 8.98
C LYS A 88 0.29 13.57 8.83
N LYS A 89 1.55 13.97 8.62
CA LYS A 89 1.91 15.38 8.40
C LYS A 89 1.57 15.87 6.98
N LYS A 90 1.39 14.95 6.03
CA LYS A 90 1.12 15.26 4.61
C LYS A 90 -0.35 15.03 4.24
N SER A 91 -0.98 13.98 4.79
CA SER A 91 -2.33 13.55 4.43
C SER A 91 -2.97 12.73 5.54
N GLU A 92 -4.30 12.73 5.63
CA GLU A 92 -5.08 11.78 6.46
C GLU A 92 -5.29 10.43 5.76
N ASP A 93 -5.05 10.37 4.45
CA ASP A 93 -5.26 9.20 3.61
C ASP A 93 -3.94 8.47 3.31
N ILE A 94 -4.03 7.15 3.23
CA ILE A 94 -3.05 6.25 2.62
C ILE A 94 -2.99 6.55 1.13
N THR A 95 -1.78 6.67 0.59
CA THR A 95 -1.49 6.78 -0.84
C THR A 95 -1.04 5.43 -1.37
N ILE A 96 -1.64 4.98 -2.47
CA ILE A 96 -1.29 3.74 -3.16
C ILE A 96 -0.93 4.10 -4.60
N ILE A 97 0.32 3.84 -5.00
CA ILE A 97 0.80 4.03 -6.36
C ILE A 97 0.98 2.66 -7.02
N ARG A 98 0.38 2.49 -8.19
CA ARG A 98 0.43 1.25 -8.99
C ARG A 98 1.43 1.35 -10.13
N ASP A 99 1.66 0.21 -10.78
CA ASP A 99 2.44 0.08 -12.02
C ASP A 99 3.95 0.42 -11.89
N GLY A 100 4.53 0.07 -10.74
CA GLY A 100 5.98 0.03 -10.54
C GLY A 100 6.61 -1.27 -11.06
N TYR A 101 7.92 -1.42 -10.87
CA TYR A 101 8.66 -2.64 -11.21
C TYR A 101 9.32 -3.22 -9.95
N ALA A 102 8.94 -4.45 -9.60
CA ALA A 102 9.34 -5.10 -8.35
C ALA A 102 10.40 -6.21 -8.48
N ASN A 103 10.74 -6.63 -9.70
CA ASN A 103 11.60 -7.80 -9.97
C ASN A 103 11.25 -9.01 -9.07
N PRO A 104 10.05 -9.59 -9.27
CA PRO A 104 9.44 -10.57 -8.37
C PRO A 104 10.25 -11.88 -8.29
N ASP A 105 10.47 -12.40 -7.08
CA ASP A 105 11.06 -13.72 -6.83
C ASP A 105 10.05 -14.72 -6.24
N TYR A 106 8.88 -14.24 -5.78
CA TYR A 106 7.83 -15.03 -5.13
C TYR A 106 8.37 -15.93 -4.00
N ASN A 107 9.34 -15.41 -3.22
CA ASN A 107 9.82 -16.10 -2.03
C ASN A 107 8.75 -16.10 -0.94
N ASP A 108 8.34 -17.28 -0.47
CA ASP A 108 7.34 -17.45 0.59
C ASP A 108 7.77 -16.82 1.94
N ASP A 109 9.07 -16.64 2.19
CA ASP A 109 9.56 -15.89 3.36
C ASP A 109 9.11 -14.42 3.35
N LYS A 110 8.75 -13.89 2.18
CA LYS A 110 8.28 -12.52 1.95
C LYS A 110 6.75 -12.44 1.83
N LEU A 111 6.05 -13.56 1.97
CA LEU A 111 4.60 -13.63 1.79
C LEU A 111 3.90 -12.80 2.87
N VAL A 112 3.08 -11.87 2.40
CA VAL A 112 2.08 -11.16 3.16
C VAL A 112 0.76 -11.82 2.78
N GLU A 113 0.16 -12.58 3.68
CA GLU A 113 -1.20 -13.09 3.50
C GLU A 113 -2.16 -11.99 3.97
N PRO A 114 -2.71 -11.15 3.08
CA PRO A 114 -3.52 -10.00 3.47
C PRO A 114 -4.98 -10.41 3.68
N LEU A 115 -5.20 -11.63 4.22
CA LEU A 115 -6.43 -12.44 4.28
C LEU A 115 -6.74 -13.30 3.05
#